data_AF-A0AA96DRU2-F1
#
_entry.id   AF-A0AA96DRU2-F1
#
_cell.length_a   1.000
_cell.length_b   1.000
_cell.length_c   1.000
_cell.angle_alpha   90.00
_cell.angle_beta   90.00
_cell.angle_gamma   90.00
#
_symmetry.space_group_name_H-M   'P 1'
#
loop_
_entity.id
_entity.type
_entity.pdbx_description
1 polymer ?
#
loop_
_entity_poly.entity_id
_entity_poly.type
_entity_poly.pdbx_seq_one_letter_code
_entity_poly.pdbx_strand_id
1 'polypeptide(L)'
;MTIETKFQTIIEYIKFDPKNNLSGNFGKAISKPYTVTGVDGILDKLKEKFVSARIPSPPTFPKTLPDEVVSLVMKEYYDKTDKENEKIKIEHQESMSAENIVGELLEKYLASVLEPLGWVWCSGDFVKAVDFIKKEGSSWKLLQVKNRSNTENSSSNKIREGTDIEKWFRINAYNGKTFWEDFPEEKAKKLLSEENFKKFVREYIQNIKGN
;
A
#
# COMPACT_ATOMS: atom_id res chain seq x y z
N MET A 1 19.58 -6.30 5.33
CA MET A 1 18.74 -7.19 6.18
C MET A 1 18.20 -8.34 5.35
N THR A 2 18.18 -9.56 5.88
CA THR A 2 17.52 -10.70 5.22
C THR A 2 16.00 -10.56 5.31
N ILE A 3 15.25 -11.34 4.52
CA ILE A 3 13.78 -11.38 4.60
C ILE A 3 13.31 -11.78 6.01
N GLU A 4 14.03 -12.69 6.66
CA GLU A 4 13.73 -13.15 8.02
C GLU A 4 13.92 -12.03 9.03
N THR A 5 15.05 -11.32 9.00
CA THR A 5 15.30 -10.21 9.94
C THR A 5 14.28 -9.09 9.78
N LYS A 6 13.86 -8.80 8.54
CA LYS A 6 12.79 -7.82 8.26
C LYS A 6 11.47 -8.27 8.87
N PHE A 7 11.09 -9.53 8.66
CA PHE A 7 9.87 -10.08 9.23
C PHE A 7 9.88 -10.03 10.76
N GLN A 8 10.98 -10.45 11.40
CA GLN A 8 11.13 -10.38 12.85
C GLN A 8 11.03 -8.96 13.40
N THR A 9 11.55 -7.96 12.67
CA THR A 9 11.42 -6.54 13.04
C THR A 9 9.94 -6.10 13.05
N ILE A 10 9.15 -6.54 12.06
CA ILE A 10 7.71 -6.25 12.01
C ILE A 10 6.97 -6.95 13.16
N ILE A 11 7.33 -8.21 13.45
CA ILE A 11 6.72 -8.95 14.57
C ILE A 11 7.04 -8.30 15.91
N GLU A 12 8.26 -7.80 16.09
CA GLU A 12 8.64 -7.04 17.29
C GLU A 12 7.76 -5.78 17.45
N TYR A 13 7.58 -5.01 16.38
CA TYR A 13 6.67 -3.85 16.38
C TYR A 13 5.23 -4.25 16.71
N ILE A 14 4.71 -5.31 16.09
CA ILE A 14 3.35 -5.80 16.35
C ILE A 14 3.19 -6.21 17.80
N LYS A 15 4.17 -6.91 18.38
CA LYS A 15 4.12 -7.39 19.78
C LYS A 15 4.09 -6.26 20.81
N PHE A 16 4.52 -5.05 20.45
CA PHE A 16 4.43 -3.88 21.33
C PHE A 16 2.97 -3.49 21.65
N ASP A 17 2.09 -3.53 20.64
CA ASP A 17 0.64 -3.35 20.81
C ASP A 17 -0.12 -4.17 19.76
N PRO A 18 -0.33 -5.48 19.98
CA PRO A 18 -0.89 -6.38 18.97
C PRO A 18 -2.28 -5.97 18.49
N LYS A 19 -3.10 -5.41 19.40
CA LYS A 19 -4.49 -5.05 19.11
C LYS A 19 -4.57 -3.86 18.17
N ASN A 20 -3.67 -2.88 18.34
CA ASN A 20 -3.67 -1.67 17.53
C ASN A 20 -2.75 -1.74 16.32
N ASN A 21 -1.70 -2.58 16.36
CA ASN A 21 -0.73 -2.69 15.26
C ASN A 21 -1.14 -3.71 14.18
N LEU A 22 -2.02 -4.67 14.49
CA LEU A 22 -2.57 -5.59 13.50
C LEU A 22 -3.79 -5.00 12.77
N SER A 23 -3.85 -5.22 11.46
CA SER A 23 -4.98 -4.79 10.64
C SER A 23 -6.19 -5.74 10.74
N GLY A 24 -7.37 -5.18 10.54
CA GLY A 24 -8.63 -5.88 10.22
C GLY A 24 -8.91 -7.17 11.02
N ASN A 25 -8.98 -8.28 10.29
CA ASN A 25 -9.37 -9.59 10.82
C ASN A 25 -8.28 -10.24 11.69
N PHE A 26 -7.00 -9.87 11.52
CA PHE A 26 -5.91 -10.40 12.37
C PHE A 26 -6.00 -9.84 13.79
N GLY A 27 -6.22 -8.53 13.93
CA GLY A 27 -6.47 -7.90 15.24
C GLY A 27 -7.70 -8.48 15.94
N LYS A 28 -8.77 -8.78 15.19
CA LYS A 28 -9.97 -9.46 15.72
C LYS A 28 -9.68 -10.92 16.10
N ALA A 29 -8.90 -11.65 15.31
CA ALA A 29 -8.60 -13.05 15.55
C ALA A 29 -7.89 -13.26 16.89
N ILE A 30 -6.90 -12.42 17.20
CA ILE A 30 -6.14 -12.51 18.47
C ILE A 30 -6.92 -11.98 19.69
N SER A 31 -7.99 -11.22 19.47
CA SER A 31 -8.85 -10.68 20.53
C SER A 31 -9.92 -11.67 21.02
N LYS A 32 -10.02 -12.84 20.41
CA LYS A 32 -10.99 -13.87 20.82
C LYS A 32 -10.49 -14.58 22.08
N PRO A 33 -11.38 -14.87 23.05
CA PRO A 33 -11.01 -15.50 24.32
C PRO A 33 -10.41 -16.93 24.17
N TYR A 34 -10.48 -17.54 22.98
CA TYR A 34 -9.99 -18.90 22.71
C TYR A 34 -8.69 -18.95 21.88
N THR A 35 -8.10 -17.82 21.48
CA THR A 35 -6.78 -17.80 20.84
C THR A 35 -5.69 -17.78 21.91
N VAL A 36 -5.38 -18.97 22.43
CA VAL A 36 -4.41 -19.19 23.53
C VAL A 36 -2.98 -18.71 23.21
N THR A 37 -2.65 -18.53 21.92
CA THR A 37 -1.28 -18.27 21.45
C THR A 37 -1.05 -16.84 20.92
N GLY A 38 -2.04 -15.94 20.97
CA GLY A 38 -1.86 -14.53 20.58
C GLY A 38 -1.28 -14.35 19.16
N VAL A 39 -0.29 -13.45 19.01
CA VAL A 39 0.42 -13.23 17.73
C VAL A 39 1.19 -14.48 17.29
N ASP A 40 1.73 -15.26 18.24
CA ASP A 40 2.52 -16.45 17.93
C ASP A 40 1.69 -17.52 17.19
N GLY A 41 0.38 -17.58 17.46
CA GLY A 41 -0.56 -18.48 16.78
C GLY A 41 -0.85 -18.15 15.31
N ILE A 42 -0.41 -16.98 14.81
CA ILE A 42 -0.68 -16.54 13.43
C ILE A 42 0.59 -16.22 12.65
N LEU A 43 1.79 -16.46 13.20
CA LEU A 43 3.06 -16.08 12.58
C LEU A 43 3.23 -16.65 11.17
N ASP A 44 2.89 -17.92 10.95
CA ASP A 44 3.04 -18.55 9.64
C ASP A 44 2.20 -17.84 8.57
N LYS A 45 0.96 -17.48 8.91
CA LYS A 45 0.06 -16.74 8.02
C LYS A 45 0.59 -15.33 7.74
N LEU A 46 1.10 -14.64 8.76
CA LEU A 46 1.70 -13.32 8.59
C LEU A 46 2.95 -13.40 7.70
N LYS A 47 3.78 -14.43 7.89
CA LYS A 47 4.98 -14.67 7.08
C LYS A 47 4.65 -14.97 5.63
N GLU A 48 3.63 -15.80 5.39
CA GLU A 48 3.13 -16.09 4.04
C GLU A 48 2.66 -14.80 3.33
N LYS A 49 1.85 -13.97 4.00
CA LYS A 49 1.42 -12.67 3.43
C LYS A 49 2.60 -11.73 3.19
N PHE A 50 3.54 -11.68 4.12
CA PHE A 50 4.73 -10.83 4.03
C PHE A 50 5.59 -11.17 2.81
N VAL A 51 5.85 -12.46 2.60
CA VAL A 51 6.67 -12.95 1.47
C VAL A 51 5.90 -12.84 0.15
N SER A 52 4.64 -13.27 0.10
CA SER A 52 3.85 -13.26 -1.14
C SER A 52 3.68 -11.85 -1.72
N ALA A 53 3.45 -10.84 -0.88
CA ALA A 53 3.34 -9.44 -1.31
C ALA A 53 4.63 -8.86 -1.93
N ARG A 54 5.77 -9.52 -1.74
CA ARG A 54 7.07 -9.11 -2.31
C ARG A 54 7.38 -9.82 -3.63
N ILE A 55 6.60 -10.84 -3.98
CA ILE A 55 6.71 -11.52 -5.28
C ILE A 55 6.14 -10.59 -6.36
N PRO A 56 6.82 -10.42 -7.50
CA PRO A 56 6.28 -9.64 -8.61
C PRO A 56 4.97 -10.24 -9.13
N SER A 57 3.96 -9.40 -9.29
CA SER A 57 2.62 -9.76 -9.78
C SER A 57 2.12 -8.76 -10.84
N PRO A 58 1.28 -9.22 -11.80
CA PRO A 58 0.62 -8.35 -12.77
C PRO A 58 -0.56 -7.57 -12.17
N PRO A 59 -1.01 -6.50 -12.85
CA PRO A 59 -2.24 -5.79 -12.47
C PRO A 59 -3.42 -6.76 -12.43
N THR A 60 -4.21 -6.72 -11.36
CA THR A 60 -5.37 -7.61 -11.21
C THR A 60 -6.64 -6.90 -11.67
N PHE A 61 -7.25 -7.43 -12.73
CA PHE A 61 -8.53 -6.92 -13.21
C PHE A 61 -9.63 -7.07 -12.13
N PRO A 62 -10.46 -6.05 -11.89
CA PRO A 62 -11.55 -6.13 -10.92
C PRO A 62 -12.50 -7.29 -11.21
N LYS A 63 -12.77 -8.12 -10.19
CA LYS A 63 -13.75 -9.23 -10.29
C LYS A 63 -15.19 -8.80 -10.01
N THR A 64 -15.38 -7.57 -9.57
CA THR A 64 -16.70 -7.02 -9.22
C THR A 64 -17.51 -6.74 -10.46
N LEU A 65 -18.81 -7.02 -10.38
CA LEU A 65 -19.76 -6.62 -11.42
C LEU A 65 -19.95 -5.10 -11.37
N PRO A 66 -19.84 -4.39 -12.50
CA PRO A 66 -20.16 -2.96 -12.58
C PRO A 66 -21.63 -2.68 -12.28
N ASP A 67 -21.92 -1.51 -11.71
CA ASP A 67 -23.28 -1.05 -11.45
C ASP A 67 -23.92 -0.51 -12.73
N GLU A 68 -25.04 -1.11 -13.16
CA GLU A 68 -25.77 -0.73 -14.38
C GLU A 68 -26.32 0.71 -14.32
N VAL A 69 -26.55 1.26 -13.12
CA VAL A 69 -27.00 2.65 -12.96
C VAL A 69 -25.92 3.64 -13.38
N VAL A 70 -24.64 3.29 -13.25
CA VAL A 70 -23.55 4.12 -13.79
C VAL A 70 -23.67 4.24 -15.30
N SER A 71 -23.92 3.12 -15.99
CA SER A 71 -24.14 3.10 -17.43
C SER A 71 -25.36 3.95 -17.81
N LEU A 72 -26.45 3.91 -17.04
CA LEU A 72 -27.62 4.76 -17.28
C LEU A 72 -27.24 6.25 -17.22
N VAL A 73 -26.51 6.68 -16.19
CA VAL A 73 -26.04 8.08 -16.09
C VAL A 73 -25.15 8.45 -17.28
N MET A 74 -24.29 7.55 -17.74
CA MET A 74 -23.45 7.79 -18.92
C MET A 74 -24.27 8.02 -20.20
N LYS A 75 -25.41 7.34 -20.34
CA LYS A 75 -26.32 7.54 -21.49
C LYS A 75 -27.12 8.83 -21.36
N GLU A 76 -27.77 9.04 -20.21
CA GLU A 76 -28.75 10.11 -20.04
C GLU A 76 -28.12 11.49 -19.83
N TYR A 77 -26.92 11.56 -19.21
CA TYR A 77 -26.28 12.83 -18.89
C TYR A 77 -25.09 13.16 -19.79
N TYR A 78 -24.33 12.14 -20.22
CA TYR A 78 -23.14 12.31 -21.06
C TYR A 78 -23.37 11.89 -22.52
N ASP A 79 -24.62 11.61 -22.90
CA ASP A 79 -25.07 11.24 -24.26
C ASP A 79 -24.28 10.09 -24.89
N LYS A 80 -23.82 9.12 -24.08
CA LYS A 80 -23.06 7.97 -24.58
C LYS A 80 -23.96 6.94 -25.25
N THR A 81 -23.54 6.46 -26.41
CA THR A 81 -24.15 5.31 -27.08
C THR A 81 -23.89 4.01 -26.32
N ASP A 82 -24.70 2.98 -26.54
CA ASP A 82 -24.50 1.66 -25.91
C ASP A 82 -23.10 1.09 -26.18
N LYS A 83 -22.59 1.29 -27.41
CA LYS A 83 -21.24 0.86 -27.80
C LYS A 83 -20.15 1.61 -27.04
N GLU A 84 -20.28 2.92 -26.87
CA GLU A 84 -19.32 3.69 -26.08
C GLU A 84 -19.38 3.31 -24.61
N ASN A 85 -20.58 3.04 -24.08
CA ASN A 85 -20.76 2.70 -22.68
C ASN A 85 -20.10 1.37 -22.33
N GLU A 86 -20.26 0.35 -23.19
CA GLU A 86 -19.57 -0.93 -23.01
C GLU A 86 -18.06 -0.76 -23.03
N LYS A 87 -17.54 0.07 -23.94
CA LYS A 87 -16.11 0.39 -24.00
C LYS A 87 -15.62 1.10 -22.74
N ILE A 88 -16.33 2.14 -22.30
CA ILE A 88 -15.99 2.92 -21.09
C ILE A 88 -15.98 2.02 -19.86
N LYS A 89 -16.94 1.10 -19.73
CA LYS A 89 -17.00 0.13 -18.63
C LYS A 89 -15.72 -0.70 -18.54
N ILE A 90 -15.26 -1.25 -19.66
CA ILE A 90 -14.03 -2.07 -19.72
C ILE A 90 -12.80 -1.20 -19.42
N GLU A 91 -12.65 -0.07 -20.10
CA GLU A 91 -11.50 0.84 -19.91
C GLU A 91 -11.42 1.41 -18.48
N HIS A 92 -12.58 1.64 -17.84
CA HIS A 92 -12.64 2.03 -16.45
C HIS A 92 -12.12 0.94 -15.51
N GLN A 93 -12.49 -0.33 -15.74
CA GLN A 93 -11.97 -1.45 -14.95
C GLN A 93 -10.46 -1.66 -15.16
N GLU A 94 -9.96 -1.50 -16.39
CA GLU A 94 -8.52 -1.50 -16.68
C GLU A 94 -7.82 -0.36 -15.94
N SER A 95 -8.41 0.84 -15.94
CA SER A 95 -7.89 2.00 -15.23
C SER A 95 -7.83 1.77 -13.72
N MET A 96 -8.88 1.19 -13.12
CA MET A 96 -8.87 0.82 -11.69
C MET A 96 -7.76 -0.20 -11.36
N SER A 97 -7.55 -1.19 -12.23
CA SER A 97 -6.44 -2.16 -12.10
C SER A 97 -5.09 -1.45 -12.13
N ALA A 98 -4.89 -0.53 -13.07
CA ALA A 98 -3.68 0.27 -13.19
C ALA A 98 -3.46 1.21 -11.99
N GLU A 99 -4.51 1.85 -11.48
CA GLU A 99 -4.42 2.73 -10.31
C GLU A 99 -4.00 1.96 -9.05
N ASN A 100 -4.58 0.77 -8.84
CA ASN A 100 -4.25 -0.08 -7.69
C ASN A 100 -2.78 -0.52 -7.72
N ILE A 101 -2.29 -1.02 -8.86
CA ILE A 101 -0.90 -1.45 -8.96
C ILE A 101 0.08 -0.28 -8.84
N VAL A 102 -0.27 0.95 -9.27
CA VAL A 102 0.62 2.11 -9.09
C VAL A 102 0.89 2.39 -7.60
N GLY A 103 -0.09 2.21 -6.73
CA GLY A 103 0.12 2.30 -5.28
C GLY A 103 1.10 1.23 -4.77
N GLU A 104 0.91 -0.01 -5.18
CA GLU A 104 1.80 -1.12 -4.82
C GLU A 104 3.24 -0.90 -5.35
N LEU A 105 3.39 -0.43 -6.59
CA LEU A 105 4.68 -0.14 -7.20
C LEU A 105 5.40 1.01 -6.50
N LEU A 106 4.66 2.00 -6.00
CA LEU A 106 5.23 3.08 -5.19
C LEU A 106 5.86 2.51 -3.92
N GLU A 107 5.16 1.61 -3.21
CA GLU A 107 5.71 0.95 -2.03
C GLU A 107 6.93 0.08 -2.38
N LYS A 108 6.90 -0.71 -3.47
CA LYS A 108 8.06 -1.52 -3.88
C LYS A 108 9.26 -0.66 -4.25
N TYR A 109 9.05 0.46 -4.95
CA TYR A 109 10.11 1.40 -5.29
C TYR A 109 10.74 1.99 -4.03
N LEU A 110 9.91 2.49 -3.11
CA LEU A 110 10.38 3.01 -1.83
C LEU A 110 11.12 1.94 -1.02
N ALA A 111 10.63 0.71 -0.97
CA ALA A 111 11.32 -0.40 -0.29
C ALA A 111 12.73 -0.63 -0.85
N SER A 112 12.92 -0.52 -2.17
CA SER A 112 14.25 -0.68 -2.80
C SER A 112 15.27 0.36 -2.33
N VAL A 113 14.81 1.54 -1.91
CA VAL A 113 15.65 2.65 -1.45
C VAL A 113 15.76 2.71 0.08
N LEU A 114 14.66 2.46 0.78
CA LEU A 114 14.55 2.63 2.24
C LEU A 114 15.08 1.44 3.03
N GLU A 115 14.93 0.21 2.52
CA GLU A 115 15.39 -0.99 3.24
C GLU A 115 16.93 -1.02 3.45
N PRO A 116 17.76 -0.57 2.50
CA PRO A 116 19.19 -0.35 2.76
C PRO A 116 19.49 0.69 3.85
N LEU A 117 18.57 1.62 4.11
CA LEU A 117 18.69 2.68 5.12
C LEU A 117 18.15 2.27 6.50
N GLY A 118 17.77 1.01 6.68
CA GLY A 118 17.29 0.45 7.95
C GLY A 118 15.78 0.48 8.14
N TRP A 119 15.02 0.99 7.17
CA TRP A 119 13.56 0.84 7.17
C TRP A 119 13.16 -0.60 6.82
N VAL A 120 11.95 -0.97 7.18
CA VAL A 120 11.33 -2.24 6.82
C VAL A 120 9.96 -1.97 6.23
N TRP A 121 9.74 -2.43 4.99
CA TRP A 121 8.43 -2.38 4.35
C TRP A 121 7.49 -3.43 4.96
N CYS A 122 6.35 -2.97 5.47
CA CYS A 122 5.27 -3.77 6.06
C CYS A 122 4.39 -4.43 4.99
N SER A 123 5.02 -5.18 4.08
CA SER A 123 4.33 -5.86 2.97
C SER A 123 3.31 -6.88 3.48
N GLY A 124 2.17 -7.01 2.77
CA GLY A 124 1.16 -8.02 3.05
C GLY A 124 -0.06 -7.55 3.86
N ASP A 125 -0.28 -6.24 3.97
CA ASP A 125 -1.48 -5.56 4.51
C ASP A 125 -1.85 -5.83 5.98
N PHE A 126 -1.06 -6.61 6.73
CA PHE A 126 -1.40 -7.03 8.09
C PHE A 126 -0.96 -6.05 9.19
N VAL A 127 -0.17 -5.02 8.84
CA VAL A 127 0.17 -3.92 9.74
C VAL A 127 -0.83 -2.79 9.54
N LYS A 128 -1.44 -2.31 10.62
CA LYS A 128 -2.52 -1.33 10.55
C LYS A 128 -1.97 0.05 10.23
N ALA A 129 -2.42 0.62 9.11
CA ALA A 129 -2.21 2.01 8.70
C ALA A 129 -0.74 2.46 8.54
N VAL A 130 0.22 1.55 8.57
CA VAL A 130 1.66 1.82 8.44
C VAL A 130 2.22 0.97 7.32
N ASP A 131 2.96 1.59 6.41
CA ASP A 131 3.57 0.94 5.25
C ASP A 131 5.06 0.68 5.49
N PHE A 132 5.74 1.55 6.25
CA PHE A 132 7.15 1.36 6.62
C PHE A 132 7.39 1.63 8.10
N ILE A 133 8.25 0.82 8.71
CA ILE A 133 8.74 1.02 10.08
C ILE A 133 10.25 1.10 10.11
N LYS A 134 10.79 1.84 11.08
CA LYS A 134 12.23 1.86 11.38
C LYS A 134 12.43 1.90 12.88
N LYS A 135 13.26 0.99 13.38
CA LYS A 135 13.56 0.91 14.82
C LYS A 135 14.66 1.93 15.18
N GLU A 136 14.39 2.79 16.15
CA GLU A 136 15.35 3.77 16.68
C GLU A 136 15.47 3.59 18.20
N GLY A 137 16.42 2.74 18.61
CA GLY A 137 16.57 2.34 20.01
C GLY A 137 15.34 1.57 20.51
N SER A 138 14.63 2.14 21.49
CA SER A 138 13.37 1.63 22.03
C SER A 138 12.13 2.18 21.33
N SER A 139 12.29 3.10 20.38
CA SER A 139 11.19 3.77 19.67
C SER A 139 11.06 3.28 18.22
N TRP A 140 9.93 3.61 17.61
CA TRP A 140 9.63 3.27 16.22
C TRP A 140 9.29 4.54 15.44
N LYS A 141 9.93 4.72 14.28
CA LYS A 141 9.44 5.62 13.25
C LYS A 141 8.47 4.87 12.36
N LEU A 142 7.32 5.46 12.12
CA LEU A 142 6.22 4.88 11.38
C LEU A 142 5.89 5.79 10.20
N LEU A 143 5.81 5.21 9.00
CA LEU A 143 5.53 5.95 7.79
C LEU A 143 4.36 5.31 7.03
N GLN A 144 3.38 6.14 6.71
CA GLN A 144 2.31 5.85 5.78
C GLN A 144 2.52 6.58 4.46
N VAL A 145 2.47 5.84 3.36
CA VAL A 145 2.66 6.32 2.00
C VAL A 145 1.32 6.33 1.28
N LYS A 146 1.07 7.39 0.51
CA LYS A 146 -0.07 7.47 -0.39
C LYS A 146 0.38 7.88 -1.78
N ASN A 147 -0.25 7.33 -2.82
CA ASN A 147 0.03 7.77 -4.18
C ASN A 147 -0.45 9.21 -4.41
N ARG A 148 -1.65 9.57 -3.93
CA ARG A 148 -2.23 10.91 -4.11
C ARG A 148 -2.57 11.59 -2.78
N SER A 149 -2.67 12.93 -2.79
CA SER A 149 -3.04 13.70 -1.60
C SER A 149 -4.50 13.50 -1.17
N ASN A 150 -5.39 13.12 -2.09
CA ASN A 150 -6.83 12.95 -1.85
C ASN A 150 -7.25 11.50 -1.60
N THR A 151 -6.33 10.53 -1.50
CA THR A 151 -6.66 9.12 -1.23
C THR A 151 -7.06 8.86 0.23
N GLU A 152 -7.77 9.79 0.86
CA GLU A 152 -8.27 9.64 2.23
C GLU A 152 -9.78 9.60 2.27
N ASN A 153 -10.28 8.47 2.75
CA ASN A 153 -11.62 8.37 3.32
C ASN A 153 -11.56 8.76 4.81
N SER A 154 -12.70 9.18 5.36
CA SER A 154 -12.85 9.62 6.76
C SER A 154 -12.44 8.57 7.80
N SER A 155 -12.42 7.28 7.44
CA SER A 155 -11.96 6.18 8.30
C SER A 155 -10.45 6.16 8.50
N SER A 156 -9.66 6.64 7.53
CA SER A 156 -8.19 6.74 7.65
C SER A 156 -7.76 7.88 8.58
N ASN A 157 -8.52 8.99 8.62
CA ASN A 157 -8.28 10.13 9.50
C ASN A 157 -8.42 9.78 10.98
N LYS A 158 -9.48 9.05 11.36
CA LYS A 158 -9.78 8.71 12.76
C LYS A 158 -8.78 7.76 13.42
N ILE A 159 -7.98 7.03 12.65
CA ILE A 159 -6.94 6.13 13.18
C ILE A 159 -5.72 6.93 13.69
N ARG A 160 -5.59 8.20 13.29
CA ARG A 160 -4.36 9.01 13.47
C ARG A 160 -4.47 10.11 14.51
N GLU A 161 -5.65 10.41 15.02
CA GLU A 161 -5.78 11.31 16.16
C GLU A 161 -5.07 10.66 17.38
N GLY A 162 -3.85 11.11 17.65
CA GLY A 162 -3.01 10.62 18.76
C GLY A 162 -1.94 9.59 18.40
N THR A 163 -1.54 9.42 17.13
CA THR A 163 -0.42 8.53 16.74
C THR A 163 0.74 9.28 16.08
N ASP A 164 1.97 8.82 16.31
CA ASP A 164 3.21 9.38 15.72
C ASP A 164 3.49 8.83 14.29
N ILE A 165 2.45 8.51 13.52
CA ILE A 165 2.60 7.99 12.16
C ILE A 165 2.81 9.16 11.19
N GLU A 166 4.02 9.27 10.63
CA GLU A 166 4.32 10.22 9.58
C GLU A 166 3.58 9.83 8.29
N LYS A 167 2.99 10.82 7.63
CA LYS A 167 2.26 10.61 6.37
C LYS A 167 2.96 11.36 5.26
N TRP A 168 3.22 10.66 4.15
CA TRP A 168 3.74 11.23 2.93
C TRP A 168 2.88 10.82 1.73
N PHE A 169 2.75 11.70 0.74
CA PHE A 169 2.07 11.39 -0.51
C PHE A 169 2.91 11.80 -1.71
N ARG A 170 2.83 11.05 -2.81
CA ARG A 170 3.67 11.30 -3.99
C ARG A 170 3.25 12.51 -4.79
N ILE A 171 1.96 12.65 -5.10
CA ILE A 171 1.44 13.70 -6.00
C ILE A 171 0.20 14.39 -5.42
N ASN A 172 0.12 15.71 -5.57
CA ASN A 172 -1.07 16.47 -5.23
C ASN A 172 -2.15 16.27 -6.31
N ALA A 173 -3.35 15.90 -5.87
CA ALA A 173 -4.45 15.50 -6.73
C ALA A 173 -5.02 16.64 -7.59
N TYR A 174 -4.79 17.91 -7.21
CA TYR A 174 -5.39 19.08 -7.84
C TYR A 174 -4.43 19.78 -8.81
N ASN A 175 -3.12 19.80 -8.50
CA ASN A 175 -2.15 20.53 -9.31
C ASN A 175 -1.03 19.65 -9.90
N GLY A 176 -1.00 18.36 -9.59
CA GLY A 176 -0.01 17.42 -10.14
C GLY A 176 1.41 17.61 -9.62
N LYS A 177 1.65 18.54 -8.68
CA LYS A 177 2.97 18.71 -8.04
C LYS A 177 3.37 17.41 -7.32
N THR A 178 4.61 16.99 -7.48
CA THR A 178 5.18 15.86 -6.74
C THR A 178 5.92 16.31 -5.48
N PHE A 179 6.02 15.44 -4.48
CA PHE A 179 6.52 15.78 -3.14
C PHE A 179 7.74 14.93 -2.74
N TRP A 180 8.53 14.48 -3.72
CA TRP A 180 9.73 13.67 -3.47
C TRP A 180 10.77 14.40 -2.59
N GLU A 181 10.88 15.72 -2.73
CA GLU A 181 11.76 16.57 -1.92
C GLU A 181 11.30 16.70 -0.46
N ASP A 182 10.01 16.49 -0.21
CA ASP A 182 9.38 16.53 1.11
C ASP A 182 9.35 15.14 1.79
N PHE A 183 10.06 14.14 1.24
CA PHE A 183 10.10 12.79 1.80
C PHE A 183 10.74 12.78 3.20
N PRO A 184 10.18 12.10 4.22
CA PRO A 184 10.59 12.25 5.63
C PRO A 184 11.94 11.60 6.01
N GLU A 185 12.66 10.98 5.07
CA GLU A 185 14.01 10.43 5.28
C GLU A 185 15.02 11.19 4.43
N GLU A 186 15.83 12.02 5.06
CA GLU A 186 16.80 12.92 4.40
C GLU A 186 17.81 12.15 3.52
N LYS A 187 18.25 10.96 3.97
CA LYS A 187 19.14 10.12 3.17
C LYS A 187 18.46 9.57 1.91
N ALA A 188 17.14 9.40 1.94
CA ALA A 188 16.36 8.90 0.82
C ALA A 188 15.98 9.99 -0.19
N LYS A 189 15.78 11.24 0.24
CA LYS A 189 15.41 12.37 -0.65
C LYS A 189 16.31 12.49 -1.88
N LYS A 190 17.61 12.26 -1.72
CA LYS A 190 18.61 12.34 -2.81
C LYS A 190 18.54 11.18 -3.80
N LEU A 191 17.87 10.08 -3.44
CA LEU A 191 17.74 8.86 -4.22
C LEU A 191 16.35 8.72 -4.85
N LEU A 192 15.38 9.43 -4.29
CA LEU A 192 13.98 9.39 -4.69
C LEU A 192 13.65 10.50 -5.69
N SER A 193 13.04 10.13 -6.81
CA SER A 193 12.54 11.08 -7.79
C SER A 193 11.41 10.49 -8.62
N GLU A 194 10.60 11.35 -9.23
CA GLU A 194 9.53 10.93 -10.13
C GLU A 194 10.09 10.19 -11.35
N GLU A 195 11.26 10.59 -11.85
CA GLU A 195 11.92 9.97 -12.99
C GLU A 195 12.40 8.55 -12.64
N ASN A 196 13.01 8.38 -11.47
CA ASN A 196 13.46 7.08 -10.98
C ASN A 196 12.26 6.16 -10.71
N PHE A 197 11.18 6.69 -10.14
CA PHE A 197 9.95 5.92 -9.95
C PHE A 197 9.36 5.45 -11.29
N LYS A 198 9.24 6.33 -12.29
CA LYS A 198 8.77 5.95 -13.64
C LYS A 198 9.67 4.91 -14.30
N LYS A 199 10.99 5.03 -14.11
CA LYS A 199 11.96 4.04 -14.59
C LYS A 199 11.72 2.68 -13.93
N PHE A 200 11.61 2.65 -12.60
CA PHE A 200 11.31 1.43 -11.83
C PHE A 200 10.01 0.78 -12.31
N VAL A 201 8.94 1.55 -12.48
CA VAL A 201 7.64 1.05 -12.96
C VAL A 201 7.79 0.41 -14.35
N ARG A 202 8.49 1.06 -15.29
CA ARG A 202 8.70 0.53 -16.64
C ARG A 202 9.43 -0.81 -16.61
N GLU A 203 10.54 -0.88 -15.88
CA GLU A 203 11.35 -2.09 -15.74
C GLU A 203 10.54 -3.22 -15.09
N TYR A 204 9.80 -2.92 -14.03
CA TYR A 204 8.94 -3.88 -13.35
C TYR A 204 7.88 -4.47 -14.30
N ILE A 205 7.15 -3.61 -15.02
CA ILE A 205 6.10 -4.05 -15.95
C ILE A 205 6.67 -4.85 -17.13
N GLN A 206 7.85 -4.49 -17.63
CA GLN A 206 8.53 -5.26 -18.68
C GLN A 206 8.93 -6.64 -18.18
N ASN A 207 9.47 -6.74 -16.96
CA ASN A 207 9.90 -8.01 -16.38
C ASN A 207 8.75 -8.99 -16.15
N ILE A 208 7.56 -8.51 -15.74
CA ILE A 208 6.40 -9.40 -15.53
C ILE A 208 5.64 -9.74 -16.83
N LYS A 209 5.80 -8.96 -17.90
CA LYS A 209 5.21 -9.27 -19.21
C LYS A 209 6.08 -10.22 -20.05
N GLY A 210 7.39 -10.23 -19.80
CA GLY A 210 8.36 -11.09 -20.48
C GLY A 210 8.46 -12.51 -19.93
N ASN A 211 7.81 -12.78 -18.79
CA ASN A 211 7.63 -14.10 -18.19
C ASN A 211 6.22 -14.62 -18.45
#